data_AF-A0A368H9C0-F1
#
_entry.id   AF-A0A368H9C0-F1
#
_cell.length_a   1.000
_cell.length_b   1.000
_cell.length_c   1.000
_cell.angle_alpha   90.00
_cell.angle_beta   90.00
_cell.angle_gamma   90.00
#
_symmetry.space_group_name_H-M   'P 1'
#
loop_
_entity.id
_entity.type
_entity.pdbx_description
1 polymer ?
#
loop_
_entity_poly.entity_id
_entity_poly.type
_entity_poly.pdbx_seq_one_letter_code
_entity_poly.pdbx_strand_id
1 'polypeptide(L)'
;MAQDVSSSEAVYVEGEEAPRKLTKAEKKALYKPAYEEPHGTRRKLLKEIFLNEKNEAMKDELIQSILYSIYESDENPYDSMLQLHKICPDYTSVKPKSLAALTVAHLRSWLYKLDDPLALFERCVSTELQIDAFRIATAKHTGNLKMFKEIFRLDTPSLLPFIKEEIQSMVDHHMFKEAMDVVKEFQLQSDYGLDTFIIPCLLQDKLSSVVKFIGPYKEIQKEFLSFLDSFVGLSEDEVIDRLRDYKDANVMTLPYERFTGKTIEKLIFKLASDLMLPIESVAPRFFRARKEGELRFKVQSRFVAGELSDDAYFGHVSEALRNGDERMKMYFIRHLTSFRYYEDAVRWAVYCNISENKLPHALQSYLISNPEAAKEAEKNIRRLAFSCLLGQHLRRFSCFNRSSHAQNES
;
A
#
# COMPACT_ATOMS: atom_id res chain seq x y z
N MET A 1 39.75 63.77 -24.57
CA MET A 1 39.77 63.15 -25.91
C MET A 1 38.78 61.98 -25.83
N ALA A 2 37.60 61.97 -26.46
CA ALA A 2 37.26 62.35 -27.85
C ALA A 2 38.04 61.45 -28.85
N GLN A 3 37.50 60.72 -29.84
CA GLN A 3 36.17 60.52 -30.48
C GLN A 3 36.21 59.15 -31.26
N ASP A 4 35.15 58.50 -31.80
CA ASP A 4 33.70 58.78 -31.82
C ASP A 4 32.78 57.54 -32.08
N VAL A 5 31.50 57.68 -31.72
CA VAL A 5 30.22 57.33 -32.40
C VAL A 5 30.12 56.17 -33.44
N SER A 6 29.14 55.27 -33.21
CA SER A 6 28.02 54.94 -34.13
C SER A 6 27.08 53.91 -33.45
N SER A 7 26.00 54.27 -32.75
CA SER A 7 24.67 54.65 -33.25
C SER A 7 24.20 53.93 -34.54
N SER A 8 23.41 52.87 -34.36
CA SER A 8 22.48 52.37 -35.39
C SER A 8 21.06 52.42 -34.82
N GLU A 9 20.19 53.17 -35.49
CA GLU A 9 18.86 53.55 -35.00
C GLU A 9 17.92 52.36 -34.78
N ALA A 10 17.06 52.47 -33.77
CA ALA A 10 15.86 51.65 -33.68
C ALA A 10 14.88 52.10 -34.77
N VAL A 11 14.76 51.30 -35.83
CA VAL A 11 13.69 51.46 -36.82
C VAL A 11 12.36 51.17 -36.13
N TYR A 12 11.57 52.22 -35.87
CA TYR A 12 10.19 52.08 -35.45
C TYR A 12 9.37 51.45 -36.58
N VAL A 13 9.11 50.14 -36.46
CA VAL A 13 8.02 49.50 -37.19
C VAL A 13 6.74 49.78 -36.41
N GLU A 14 6.01 50.82 -36.81
CA GLU A 14 4.63 51.02 -36.39
C GLU A 14 3.79 49.83 -36.88
N GLY A 15 3.10 49.12 -35.97
CA GLY A 15 2.08 48.14 -36.38
C GLY A 15 1.92 46.84 -35.59
N GLU A 16 2.79 46.52 -34.62
CA GLU A 16 2.51 45.36 -33.76
C GLU A 16 1.44 45.69 -32.70
N GLU A 17 0.17 45.43 -33.06
CA GLU A 17 -0.92 45.35 -32.09
C GLU A 17 -0.54 44.38 -30.96
N ALA A 18 -0.52 44.88 -29.72
CA ALA A 18 -0.22 44.08 -28.54
C ALA A 18 -1.09 42.81 -28.54
N PRO A 19 -0.52 41.60 -28.30
CA PRO A 19 -1.18 40.33 -28.59
C PRO A 19 -2.55 40.25 -27.93
N ARG A 20 -3.59 40.36 -28.77
CA ARG A 20 -5.00 40.45 -28.35
C ARG A 20 -5.29 39.32 -27.37
N LYS A 21 -5.59 39.69 -26.12
CA LYS A 21 -5.94 38.73 -25.08
C LYS A 21 -7.25 38.03 -25.46
N LEU A 22 -7.10 36.88 -26.14
CA LEU A 22 -8.20 36.03 -26.59
C LEU A 22 -9.20 35.87 -25.44
N THR A 23 -10.44 36.27 -25.70
CA THR A 23 -11.56 36.14 -24.79
C THR A 23 -11.75 34.67 -24.41
N LYS A 24 -12.50 34.42 -23.32
CA LYS A 24 -12.84 33.05 -22.91
C LYS A 24 -13.57 32.26 -24.01
N ALA A 25 -14.28 32.96 -24.91
CA ALA A 25 -14.91 32.37 -26.09
C ALA A 25 -13.89 32.04 -27.19
N GLU A 26 -13.00 32.97 -27.55
CA GLU A 26 -11.97 32.75 -28.58
C GLU A 26 -10.95 31.68 -28.14
N LYS A 27 -10.50 31.66 -26.87
CA LYS A 27 -9.69 30.55 -26.34
C LYS A 27 -10.44 29.22 -26.38
N LYS A 28 -11.73 29.21 -26.02
CA LYS A 28 -12.56 28.01 -26.08
C LYS A 28 -12.83 27.54 -27.51
N ALA A 29 -12.74 28.41 -28.52
CA ALA A 29 -12.78 28.04 -29.93
C ALA A 29 -11.42 27.50 -30.41
N LEU A 30 -10.32 28.19 -30.09
CA LEU A 30 -8.94 27.83 -30.48
C LEU A 30 -8.51 26.47 -29.90
N TYR A 31 -8.92 26.17 -28.67
CA TYR A 31 -8.65 24.89 -27.99
C TYR A 31 -9.86 23.94 -27.99
N LYS A 32 -10.87 24.16 -28.84
CA LYS A 32 -11.94 23.16 -29.04
C LYS A 32 -11.34 22.02 -29.85
N PRO A 33 -11.31 20.77 -29.37
CA PRO A 33 -10.95 19.66 -30.23
C PRO A 33 -11.98 19.60 -31.37
N ALA A 34 -11.49 19.73 -32.60
CA ALA A 34 -12.26 19.31 -33.76
C ALA A 34 -12.34 17.79 -33.70
N TYR A 35 -13.54 17.25 -33.78
CA TYR A 35 -13.78 15.81 -33.88
C TYR A 35 -14.27 15.55 -35.30
N GLU A 36 -13.79 14.47 -35.89
CA GLU A 36 -14.22 14.06 -37.23
C GLU A 36 -15.71 13.73 -37.22
N GLU A 37 -16.41 14.08 -38.29
CA GLU A 37 -17.82 13.72 -38.46
C GLU A 37 -17.91 12.27 -39.00
N PRO A 38 -18.88 11.47 -38.55
CA PRO A 38 -20.07 11.84 -37.78
C PRO A 38 -19.89 11.89 -36.25
N HIS A 39 -18.70 11.55 -35.72
CA HIS A 39 -18.49 11.44 -34.27
C HIS A 39 -18.64 12.79 -33.53
N GLY A 40 -18.28 13.91 -34.16
CA GLY A 40 -18.52 15.26 -33.64
C GLY A 40 -19.99 15.54 -33.34
N THR A 41 -20.88 15.27 -34.31
CA THR A 41 -22.34 15.39 -34.16
C THR A 41 -22.90 14.40 -33.14
N ARG A 42 -22.53 13.10 -33.25
CA ARG A 42 -22.98 12.04 -32.32
C ARG A 42 -22.65 12.37 -30.87
N ARG A 43 -21.42 12.83 -30.60
CA ARG A 43 -20.98 13.30 -29.28
C ARG A 43 -21.82 14.46 -28.76
N LYS A 44 -22.14 15.44 -29.61
CA LYS A 44 -22.93 16.61 -29.21
C LYS A 44 -24.32 16.15 -28.73
N LEU A 45 -24.99 15.30 -29.50
CA LEU A 45 -26.31 14.74 -29.17
C LEU A 45 -26.29 13.94 -27.86
N LEU A 46 -25.39 12.96 -27.74
CA LEU A 46 -25.25 12.14 -26.53
C LEU A 46 -24.96 12.98 -25.28
N LYS A 47 -24.11 13.99 -25.40
CA LYS A 47 -23.78 14.92 -24.31
C LYS A 47 -24.98 15.80 -23.92
N GLU A 48 -25.78 16.23 -24.88
CA GLU A 48 -26.95 17.09 -24.63
C GLU A 48 -28.00 16.32 -23.81
N ILE A 49 -28.30 15.08 -24.19
CA ILE A 49 -29.19 14.18 -23.45
C ILE A 49 -28.64 13.89 -22.06
N PHE A 50 -27.35 13.51 -21.96
CA PHE A 50 -26.72 13.14 -20.69
C PHE A 50 -26.69 14.28 -19.64
N LEU A 51 -26.70 15.54 -20.08
CA LEU A 51 -26.69 16.72 -19.19
C LEU A 51 -28.07 17.31 -18.91
N ASN A 52 -29.02 17.19 -19.85
CA ASN A 52 -30.32 17.84 -19.75
C ASN A 52 -31.41 16.92 -19.16
N GLU A 53 -31.34 15.61 -19.41
CA GLU A 53 -32.32 14.67 -18.87
C GLU A 53 -32.02 14.36 -17.40
N LYS A 54 -33.03 14.54 -16.55
CA LYS A 54 -32.94 14.37 -15.08
C LYS A 54 -33.46 13.01 -14.63
N ASN A 55 -34.32 12.36 -15.41
CA ASN A 55 -34.78 11.02 -15.15
C ASN A 55 -33.70 10.02 -15.59
N GLU A 56 -33.02 9.41 -14.63
CA GLU A 56 -31.93 8.46 -14.88
C GLU A 56 -32.32 7.29 -15.79
N ALA A 57 -33.56 6.78 -15.71
CA ALA A 57 -34.02 5.68 -16.55
C ALA A 57 -34.25 6.13 -18.01
N MET A 58 -34.97 7.23 -18.19
CA MET A 58 -35.23 7.79 -19.52
C MET A 58 -33.94 8.25 -20.21
N LYS A 59 -32.98 8.80 -19.46
CA LYS A 59 -31.64 9.16 -19.95
C LYS A 59 -30.88 7.94 -20.47
N ASP A 60 -30.91 6.83 -19.74
CA ASP A 60 -30.26 5.57 -20.11
C ASP A 60 -30.92 4.97 -21.37
N GLU A 61 -32.25 4.92 -21.42
CA GLU A 61 -33.02 4.45 -22.59
C GLU A 61 -32.73 5.26 -23.86
N LEU A 62 -32.70 6.60 -23.76
CA LEU A 62 -32.38 7.49 -24.89
C LEU A 62 -30.93 7.29 -25.38
N ILE A 63 -29.97 7.21 -24.47
CA ILE A 63 -28.56 6.96 -24.81
C ILE A 63 -28.40 5.59 -25.45
N GLN A 64 -29.05 4.56 -24.90
CA GLN A 64 -29.07 3.21 -25.46
C GLN A 64 -29.63 3.20 -26.88
N SER A 65 -30.80 3.81 -27.11
CA SER A 65 -31.45 3.84 -28.42
C SER A 65 -30.58 4.50 -29.49
N ILE A 66 -29.92 5.61 -29.16
CA ILE A 66 -29.02 6.32 -30.08
C ILE A 66 -27.77 5.49 -30.37
N LEU A 67 -27.15 4.90 -29.34
CA LEU A 67 -25.97 4.06 -29.52
C LEU A 67 -26.26 2.81 -30.34
N TYR A 68 -27.42 2.18 -30.15
CA TYR A 68 -27.83 1.01 -30.93
C TYR A 68 -28.03 1.37 -32.40
N SER A 69 -28.74 2.47 -32.69
CA SER A 69 -28.91 2.97 -34.05
C SER A 69 -27.57 3.29 -34.72
N ILE A 70 -26.59 3.81 -33.97
CA ILE A 70 -25.21 4.01 -34.46
C ILE A 70 -24.57 2.66 -34.80
N TYR A 71 -24.59 1.69 -33.88
CA TYR A 71 -23.95 0.38 -34.06
C TYR A 71 -24.59 -0.48 -35.16
N GLU A 72 -25.89 -0.30 -35.43
CA GLU A 72 -26.60 -0.91 -36.56
C GLU A 72 -26.26 -0.24 -37.91
N SER A 73 -25.92 1.05 -37.90
CA SER A 73 -25.65 1.84 -39.12
C SER A 73 -24.19 1.83 -39.57
N ASP A 74 -23.25 1.61 -38.66
CA ASP A 74 -21.81 1.75 -38.93
C ASP A 74 -21.19 0.44 -39.44
N GLU A 75 -20.25 0.57 -40.39
CA GLU A 75 -19.49 -0.57 -40.93
C GLU A 75 -18.68 -1.31 -39.85
N ASN A 76 -18.16 -0.56 -38.87
CA ASN A 76 -17.44 -1.07 -37.72
C ASN A 76 -17.97 -0.48 -36.39
N PRO A 77 -18.90 -1.17 -35.69
CA PRO A 77 -19.45 -0.71 -34.42
C PRO A 77 -18.43 -0.72 -33.28
N TYR A 78 -17.38 -1.55 -33.37
CA TYR A 78 -16.31 -1.62 -32.36
C TYR A 78 -15.46 -0.35 -32.38
N ASP A 79 -14.94 0.05 -33.57
CA ASP A 79 -14.22 1.32 -33.71
C ASP A 79 -15.11 2.51 -33.36
N SER A 80 -16.36 2.52 -33.84
CA SER A 80 -17.29 3.62 -33.56
C SER A 80 -17.53 3.81 -32.06
N MET A 81 -17.59 2.73 -31.27
CA MET A 81 -17.62 2.80 -29.81
C MET A 81 -16.30 3.35 -29.24
N LEU A 82 -15.13 2.91 -29.72
CA LEU A 82 -13.82 3.44 -29.28
C LEU A 82 -13.71 4.95 -29.50
N GLN A 83 -14.05 5.43 -30.71
CA GLN A 83 -14.02 6.86 -31.02
C GLN A 83 -15.00 7.64 -30.14
N LEU A 84 -16.23 7.16 -29.98
CA LEU A 84 -17.22 7.78 -29.09
C LEU A 84 -16.75 7.80 -27.62
N HIS A 85 -16.13 6.73 -27.13
CA HIS A 85 -15.60 6.62 -25.78
C HIS A 85 -14.50 7.66 -25.52
N LYS A 86 -13.51 7.73 -26.41
CA LYS A 86 -12.35 8.62 -26.34
C LYS A 86 -12.74 10.10 -26.33
N ILE A 87 -13.81 10.47 -27.03
CA ILE A 87 -14.26 11.88 -27.12
C ILE A 87 -15.24 12.26 -26.01
N CYS A 88 -15.77 11.32 -25.21
CA CYS A 88 -16.70 11.62 -24.13
C CYS A 88 -16.11 12.65 -23.14
N PRO A 89 -16.91 13.62 -22.64
CA PRO A 89 -16.42 14.70 -21.78
C PRO A 89 -15.92 14.21 -20.41
N ASP A 90 -16.28 12.98 -20.04
CA ASP A 90 -15.97 12.30 -18.79
C ASP A 90 -15.12 11.03 -19.00
N TYR A 91 -14.43 10.91 -20.14
CA TYR A 91 -13.45 9.83 -20.43
C TYR A 91 -12.35 9.70 -19.35
N THR A 92 -12.06 10.75 -18.59
CA THR A 92 -11.09 10.73 -17.48
C THR A 92 -11.70 10.30 -16.13
N SER A 93 -12.98 9.94 -16.08
CA SER A 93 -13.74 9.72 -14.85
C SER A 93 -14.20 8.28 -14.68
N VAL A 94 -13.70 7.62 -13.62
CA VAL A 94 -13.96 6.21 -13.22
C VAL A 94 -15.39 5.93 -12.74
N LYS A 95 -16.39 6.72 -13.15
CA LYS A 95 -17.78 6.59 -12.68
C LYS A 95 -18.54 5.56 -13.53
N PRO A 96 -19.18 4.52 -12.94
CA PRO A 96 -19.92 3.52 -13.70
C PRO A 96 -21.09 4.06 -14.55
N LYS A 97 -21.63 5.24 -14.20
CA LYS A 97 -22.66 5.96 -14.94
C LYS A 97 -22.13 7.20 -15.69
N SER A 98 -20.83 7.24 -16.02
CA SER A 98 -20.31 8.24 -16.96
C SER A 98 -20.83 7.95 -18.36
N LEU A 99 -20.96 8.97 -19.21
CA LEU A 99 -21.32 8.77 -20.61
C LEU A 99 -20.29 7.86 -21.30
N ALA A 100 -19.01 8.04 -20.98
CA ALA A 100 -17.93 7.14 -21.39
C ALA A 100 -18.19 5.67 -20.98
N ALA A 101 -18.56 5.37 -19.73
CA ALA A 101 -18.87 3.99 -19.32
C ALA A 101 -20.11 3.43 -20.03
N LEU A 102 -21.12 4.27 -20.27
CA LEU A 102 -22.35 3.88 -20.99
C LEU A 102 -22.07 3.48 -22.45
N THR A 103 -21.14 4.12 -23.19
CA THR A 103 -20.84 3.70 -24.58
C THR A 103 -20.40 2.23 -24.65
N VAL A 104 -19.53 1.82 -23.72
CA VAL A 104 -18.98 0.45 -23.60
C VAL A 104 -20.07 -0.52 -23.14
N ALA A 105 -20.84 -0.14 -22.12
CA ALA A 105 -21.90 -0.97 -21.55
C ALA A 105 -23.02 -1.24 -22.55
N HIS A 106 -23.47 -0.24 -23.31
CA HIS A 106 -24.50 -0.41 -24.32
C HIS A 106 -23.98 -1.18 -25.55
N LEU A 107 -22.70 -1.04 -25.94
CA LEU A 107 -22.13 -1.92 -27.00
C LEU A 107 -22.18 -3.38 -26.57
N ARG A 108 -21.74 -3.70 -25.34
CA ARG A 108 -21.86 -5.07 -24.82
C ARG A 108 -23.30 -5.58 -24.82
N SER A 109 -24.23 -4.78 -24.33
CA SER A 109 -25.67 -5.14 -24.30
C SER A 109 -26.29 -5.27 -25.70
N TRP A 110 -25.76 -4.57 -26.70
CA TRP A 110 -26.14 -4.69 -28.10
C TRP A 110 -25.58 -5.98 -28.73
N LEU A 111 -24.29 -6.28 -28.51
CA LEU A 111 -23.66 -7.52 -28.99
C LEU A 111 -24.37 -8.78 -28.48
N TYR A 112 -24.90 -8.79 -27.25
CA TYR A 112 -25.70 -9.91 -26.73
C TYR A 112 -27.09 -10.06 -27.37
N LYS A 113 -27.55 -9.09 -28.17
CA LYS A 113 -28.83 -9.15 -28.91
C LYS A 113 -28.68 -9.60 -30.35
N LEU A 114 -27.45 -9.77 -30.83
CA LEU A 114 -27.16 -10.25 -32.17
C LEU A 114 -27.25 -11.78 -32.21
N ASP A 115 -27.76 -12.32 -33.33
CA ASP A 115 -27.81 -13.77 -33.57
C ASP A 115 -26.41 -14.39 -33.73
N ASP A 116 -25.47 -13.65 -34.33
CA ASP A 116 -24.07 -14.06 -34.49
C ASP A 116 -23.09 -12.90 -34.19
N PRO A 117 -22.76 -12.67 -32.90
CA PRO A 117 -21.74 -11.70 -32.52
C PRO A 117 -20.30 -12.17 -32.82
N LEU A 118 -20.08 -13.44 -33.16
CA LEU A 118 -18.75 -13.96 -33.49
C LEU A 118 -18.35 -13.58 -34.92
N ALA A 119 -19.22 -13.77 -35.91
CA ALA A 119 -18.98 -13.35 -37.28
C ALA A 119 -18.78 -11.83 -37.39
N LEU A 120 -19.51 -11.05 -36.58
CA LEU A 120 -19.28 -9.60 -36.50
C LEU A 120 -17.90 -9.27 -35.89
N PHE A 121 -17.50 -9.96 -34.83
CA PHE A 121 -16.16 -9.80 -34.24
C PHE A 121 -15.05 -10.10 -35.25
N GLU A 122 -15.11 -11.25 -35.93
CA GLU A 122 -14.10 -11.68 -36.91
C GLU A 122 -14.02 -10.75 -38.13
N ARG A 123 -15.13 -10.11 -38.52
CA ARG A 123 -15.18 -9.12 -39.60
C ARG A 123 -14.62 -7.75 -39.20
N CYS A 124 -14.84 -7.33 -37.96
CA CYS A 124 -14.63 -5.93 -37.54
C CYS A 124 -13.45 -5.71 -36.59
N VAL A 125 -12.93 -6.75 -35.92
CA VAL A 125 -11.88 -6.61 -34.90
C VAL A 125 -10.56 -7.18 -35.40
N SER A 126 -9.64 -6.29 -35.81
CA SER A 126 -8.24 -6.64 -36.10
C SER A 126 -7.37 -6.52 -34.84
N THR A 127 -6.14 -7.06 -34.89
CA THR A 127 -5.16 -6.95 -33.80
C THR A 127 -4.82 -5.49 -33.47
N GLU A 128 -4.77 -4.62 -34.48
CA GLU A 128 -4.56 -3.18 -34.32
C GLU A 128 -5.71 -2.54 -33.54
N LEU A 129 -6.96 -2.93 -33.84
CA LEU A 129 -8.12 -2.45 -33.10
C LEU A 129 -8.15 -2.97 -31.65
N GLN A 130 -7.64 -4.19 -31.40
CA GLN A 130 -7.46 -4.70 -30.04
C GLN A 130 -6.39 -3.91 -29.25
N ILE A 131 -5.28 -3.55 -29.91
CA ILE A 131 -4.21 -2.70 -29.37
C ILE A 131 -4.76 -1.31 -29.00
N ASP A 132 -5.51 -0.68 -29.91
CA ASP A 132 -6.12 0.63 -29.66
C ASP A 132 -7.20 0.56 -28.58
N ALA A 133 -8.00 -0.51 -28.54
CA ALA A 133 -8.96 -0.75 -27.48
C ALA A 133 -8.28 -0.87 -26.10
N PHE A 134 -7.17 -1.61 -26.00
CA PHE A 134 -6.39 -1.71 -24.77
C PHE A 134 -5.82 -0.35 -24.32
N ARG A 135 -5.23 0.41 -25.26
CA ARG A 135 -4.70 1.77 -24.99
C ARG A 135 -5.79 2.72 -24.52
N ILE A 136 -6.94 2.75 -25.19
CA ILE A 136 -8.08 3.57 -24.79
C ILE A 136 -8.62 3.15 -23.42
N ALA A 137 -8.63 1.85 -23.11
CA ALA A 137 -9.08 1.31 -21.83
C ALA A 137 -8.15 1.59 -20.62
N THR A 138 -6.94 2.10 -20.86
CA THR A 138 -5.89 2.25 -19.83
C THR A 138 -5.28 3.66 -19.75
N ALA A 139 -5.26 4.44 -20.84
CA ALA A 139 -4.55 5.72 -20.96
C ALA A 139 -4.99 6.87 -20.02
N LYS A 140 -6.05 6.69 -19.22
CA LYS A 140 -6.52 7.65 -18.20
C LYS A 140 -6.92 6.99 -16.89
N HIS A 141 -7.53 5.81 -16.97
CA HIS A 141 -7.88 4.95 -15.84
C HIS A 141 -8.21 3.55 -16.35
N THR A 142 -8.21 2.57 -15.46
CA THR A 142 -8.56 1.16 -15.72
C THR A 142 -10.03 0.80 -15.47
N GLY A 143 -10.91 1.78 -15.18
CA GLY A 143 -12.27 1.52 -14.69
C GLY A 143 -13.15 0.63 -15.58
N ASN A 144 -12.97 0.71 -16.90
CA ASN A 144 -13.71 -0.09 -17.88
C ASN A 144 -12.91 -1.29 -18.42
N LEU A 145 -11.65 -1.48 -17.97
CA LEU A 145 -10.70 -2.44 -18.57
C LEU A 145 -11.27 -3.85 -18.69
N LYS A 146 -11.94 -4.34 -17.64
CA LYS A 146 -12.61 -5.66 -17.64
C LYS A 146 -13.63 -5.80 -18.78
N MET A 147 -14.40 -4.74 -19.05
CA MET A 147 -15.42 -4.76 -20.10
C MET A 147 -14.79 -4.65 -21.49
N PHE A 148 -13.73 -3.86 -21.65
CA PHE A 148 -12.94 -3.83 -22.89
C PHE A 148 -12.29 -5.19 -23.16
N LYS A 149 -11.69 -5.82 -22.14
CA LYS A 149 -11.10 -7.17 -22.24
C LYS A 149 -12.12 -8.18 -22.75
N GLU A 150 -13.35 -8.12 -22.26
CA GLU A 150 -14.44 -9.00 -22.68
C GLU A 150 -14.92 -8.72 -24.12
N ILE A 151 -15.19 -7.45 -24.46
CA ILE A 151 -15.70 -7.06 -25.79
C ILE A 151 -14.67 -7.32 -26.90
N PHE A 152 -13.41 -6.96 -26.66
CA PHE A 152 -12.33 -7.02 -27.65
C PHE A 152 -11.49 -8.29 -27.54
N ARG A 153 -11.80 -9.22 -26.61
CA ARG A 153 -11.06 -10.47 -26.36
C ARG A 153 -9.55 -10.21 -26.23
N LEU A 154 -9.18 -9.32 -25.31
CA LEU A 154 -7.79 -8.85 -25.17
C LEU A 154 -6.86 -9.89 -24.53
N ASP A 155 -7.38 -11.04 -24.10
CA ASP A 155 -6.66 -12.18 -23.51
C ASP A 155 -6.08 -13.16 -24.55
N THR A 156 -5.97 -12.75 -25.81
CA THR A 156 -5.26 -13.54 -26.84
C THR A 156 -3.76 -13.63 -26.54
N PRO A 157 -3.11 -14.81 -26.70
CA PRO A 157 -1.67 -14.96 -26.48
C PRO A 157 -0.78 -14.04 -27.34
N SER A 158 -1.28 -13.60 -28.50
CA SER A 158 -0.59 -12.67 -29.39
C SER A 158 -0.46 -11.24 -28.82
N LEU A 159 -1.39 -10.80 -27.97
CA LEU A 159 -1.36 -9.49 -27.32
C LEU A 159 -0.52 -9.47 -26.04
N LEU A 160 -0.21 -10.63 -25.45
CA LEU A 160 0.50 -10.72 -24.17
C LEU A 160 1.87 -9.99 -24.15
N PRO A 161 2.73 -10.06 -25.19
CA PRO A 161 3.98 -9.30 -25.23
C PRO A 161 3.74 -7.78 -25.19
N PHE A 162 2.78 -7.31 -25.98
CA PHE A 162 2.38 -5.90 -26.03
C PHE A 162 1.80 -5.41 -24.69
N ILE A 163 0.95 -6.21 -24.04
CA ILE A 163 0.38 -5.87 -22.73
C ILE A 163 1.50 -5.73 -21.68
N LYS A 164 2.53 -6.58 -21.72
CA LYS A 164 3.68 -6.48 -20.81
C LYS A 164 4.52 -5.22 -21.06
N GLU A 165 4.71 -4.83 -22.32
CA GLU A 165 5.37 -3.57 -22.70
C GLU A 165 4.59 -2.34 -22.20
N GLU A 166 3.27 -2.31 -22.41
CA GLU A 166 2.42 -1.23 -21.92
C GLU A 166 2.33 -1.19 -20.38
N ILE A 167 2.42 -2.33 -19.67
CA ILE A 167 2.55 -2.34 -18.20
C ILE A 167 3.86 -1.66 -17.78
N GLN A 168 4.98 -1.95 -18.45
CA GLN A 168 6.25 -1.27 -18.15
C GLN A 168 6.17 0.22 -18.44
N SER A 169 5.58 0.61 -19.59
CA SER A 169 5.30 2.02 -19.91
C SER A 169 4.47 2.70 -18.82
N MET A 170 3.42 2.05 -18.28
CA MET A 170 2.64 2.61 -17.18
C MET A 170 3.46 2.79 -15.89
N VAL A 171 4.39 1.88 -15.58
CA VAL A 171 5.31 1.99 -14.44
C VAL A 171 6.25 3.17 -14.63
N ASP A 172 6.85 3.32 -15.81
CA ASP A 172 7.76 4.41 -16.17
C ASP A 172 7.07 5.79 -16.13
N HIS A 173 5.76 5.85 -16.43
CA HIS A 173 4.92 7.05 -16.33
C HIS A 173 4.27 7.24 -14.94
N HIS A 174 4.72 6.52 -13.91
CA HIS A 174 4.19 6.56 -12.53
C HIS A 174 2.71 6.20 -12.36
N MET A 175 2.10 5.53 -13.35
CA MET A 175 0.72 5.03 -13.34
C MET A 175 0.62 3.67 -12.61
N PHE A 176 1.26 3.54 -11.45
CA PHE A 176 1.46 2.27 -10.73
C PHE A 176 0.15 1.54 -10.39
N LYS A 177 -0.92 2.28 -10.06
CA LYS A 177 -2.21 1.68 -9.69
C LYS A 177 -2.93 1.13 -10.92
N GLU A 178 -2.79 1.81 -12.06
CA GLU A 178 -3.33 1.38 -13.35
C GLU A 178 -2.57 0.13 -13.83
N ALA A 179 -1.23 0.13 -13.77
CA ALA A 179 -0.40 -1.05 -14.02
C ALA A 179 -0.82 -2.24 -13.13
N MET A 180 -1.01 -2.02 -11.84
CA MET A 180 -1.47 -3.05 -10.88
C MET A 180 -2.86 -3.61 -11.23
N ASP A 181 -3.79 -2.76 -11.69
CA ASP A 181 -5.11 -3.21 -12.15
C ASP A 181 -5.03 -4.01 -13.46
N VAL A 182 -4.14 -3.65 -14.40
CA VAL A 182 -3.88 -4.42 -15.62
C VAL A 182 -3.30 -5.79 -15.26
N VAL A 183 -2.23 -5.84 -14.48
CA VAL A 183 -1.62 -7.10 -14.00
C VAL A 183 -2.67 -7.97 -13.30
N LYS A 184 -3.60 -7.36 -12.57
CA LYS A 184 -4.72 -8.07 -11.93
C LYS A 184 -5.69 -8.68 -12.94
N GLU A 185 -6.18 -7.88 -13.88
CA GLU A 185 -7.21 -8.29 -14.85
C GLU A 185 -6.68 -9.32 -15.85
N PHE A 186 -5.38 -9.28 -16.17
CA PHE A 186 -4.70 -10.25 -17.04
C PHE A 186 -4.03 -11.43 -16.31
N GLN A 187 -4.15 -11.49 -14.98
CA GLN A 187 -3.62 -12.59 -14.13
C GLN A 187 -2.09 -12.79 -14.24
N LEU A 188 -1.34 -11.69 -14.33
CA LEU A 188 0.12 -11.70 -14.52
C LEU A 188 0.91 -11.53 -13.21
N GLN A 189 0.32 -11.85 -12.06
CA GLN A 189 0.91 -11.54 -10.74
C GLN A 189 2.23 -12.26 -10.46
N SER A 190 2.51 -13.38 -11.13
CA SER A 190 3.77 -14.12 -11.03
C SER A 190 4.98 -13.38 -11.61
N ASP A 191 4.73 -12.41 -12.49
CA ASP A 191 5.77 -11.85 -13.37
C ASP A 191 6.35 -10.54 -12.81
N TYR A 192 5.80 -10.03 -11.69
CA TYR A 192 6.13 -8.73 -11.12
C TYR A 192 6.34 -8.83 -9.60
N GLY A 193 7.42 -8.23 -9.11
CA GLY A 193 7.74 -8.15 -7.68
C GLY A 193 7.05 -6.97 -6.97
N LEU A 194 7.31 -6.83 -5.67
CA LEU A 194 6.74 -5.74 -4.87
C LEU A 194 7.16 -4.35 -5.36
N ASP A 195 8.42 -4.20 -5.77
CA ASP A 195 9.03 -2.91 -6.11
C ASP A 195 8.41 -2.25 -7.36
N THR A 196 7.87 -3.05 -8.29
CA THR A 196 7.37 -2.54 -9.58
C THR A 196 6.16 -1.60 -9.42
N PHE A 197 5.20 -1.95 -8.57
CA PHE A 197 4.00 -1.13 -8.36
C PHE A 197 3.36 -1.26 -6.97
N ILE A 198 3.64 -2.32 -6.20
CA ILE A 198 3.00 -2.53 -4.88
C ILE A 198 3.57 -1.54 -3.86
N ILE A 199 4.89 -1.44 -3.77
CA ILE A 199 5.58 -0.46 -2.91
C ILE A 199 5.32 0.97 -3.41
N PRO A 200 5.45 1.30 -4.71
CA PRO A 200 5.00 2.59 -5.24
C PRO A 200 3.55 2.97 -4.88
N CYS A 201 2.59 2.04 -5.00
CA CYS A 201 1.20 2.31 -4.61
C CYS A 201 1.05 2.54 -3.10
N LEU A 202 1.77 1.78 -2.26
CA LEU A 202 1.81 2.03 -0.82
C LEU A 202 2.31 3.45 -0.53
N LEU A 203 3.45 3.85 -1.13
CA LEU A 203 4.08 5.17 -0.95
C LEU A 203 3.24 6.34 -1.48
N GLN A 204 2.25 6.06 -2.34
CA GLN A 204 1.26 7.01 -2.84
C GLN A 204 -0.06 7.06 -2.03
N ASP A 205 -0.09 6.50 -0.81
CA ASP A 205 -1.28 6.36 0.06
C ASP A 205 -2.41 5.48 -0.53
N LYS A 206 -2.11 4.62 -1.51
CA LYS A 206 -3.07 3.72 -2.18
C LYS A 206 -3.16 2.34 -1.52
N LEU A 207 -2.95 2.26 -0.20
CA LEU A 207 -2.93 1.01 0.58
C LEU A 207 -4.20 0.15 0.37
N SER A 208 -5.37 0.78 0.24
CA SER A 208 -6.64 0.06 0.00
C SER A 208 -6.64 -0.70 -1.34
N SER A 209 -6.00 -0.15 -2.37
CA SER A 209 -5.81 -0.82 -3.67
C SER A 209 -4.78 -1.96 -3.56
N VAL A 210 -3.68 -1.75 -2.83
CA VAL A 210 -2.68 -2.78 -2.56
C VAL A 210 -3.29 -3.99 -1.85
N VAL A 211 -4.04 -3.77 -0.75
CA VAL A 211 -4.70 -4.86 -0.01
C VAL A 211 -5.69 -5.63 -0.90
N LYS A 212 -6.45 -4.93 -1.75
CA LYS A 212 -7.37 -5.54 -2.72
C LYS A 212 -6.64 -6.30 -3.84
N PHE A 213 -5.39 -5.95 -4.15
CA PHE A 213 -4.54 -6.68 -5.10
C PHE A 213 -3.95 -7.94 -4.48
N ILE A 214 -3.27 -7.83 -3.33
CA ILE A 214 -2.57 -8.95 -2.68
C ILE A 214 -3.52 -9.96 -2.00
N GLY A 215 -4.77 -9.59 -1.70
CA GLY A 215 -5.73 -10.41 -0.95
C GLY A 215 -5.92 -11.89 -1.39
N PRO A 216 -5.83 -12.24 -2.69
CA PRO A 216 -5.84 -13.65 -3.13
C PRO A 216 -4.49 -14.39 -3.02
N TYR A 217 -3.37 -13.68 -2.90
CA TYR A 217 -2.01 -14.21 -3.13
C TYR A 217 -1.17 -14.27 -1.85
N LYS A 218 -1.20 -15.41 -1.15
CA LYS A 218 -0.55 -15.57 0.16
C LYS A 218 0.95 -15.26 0.18
N GLU A 219 1.71 -15.63 -0.85
CA GLU A 219 3.15 -15.37 -0.86
C GLU A 219 3.46 -13.87 -0.98
N ILE A 220 2.76 -13.16 -1.88
CA ILE A 220 2.87 -11.70 -2.01
C ILE A 220 2.47 -10.98 -0.71
N GLN A 221 1.47 -11.50 0.03
CA GLN A 221 1.10 -10.95 1.33
C GLN A 221 2.20 -11.10 2.39
N LYS A 222 2.86 -12.27 2.46
CA LYS A 222 3.98 -12.51 3.38
C LYS A 222 5.15 -11.59 3.05
N GLU A 223 5.48 -11.48 1.76
CA GLU A 223 6.55 -10.62 1.27
C GLU A 223 6.27 -9.15 1.61
N PHE A 224 5.04 -8.69 1.36
CA PHE A 224 4.60 -7.32 1.68
C PHE A 224 4.63 -7.02 3.18
N LEU A 225 4.22 -7.97 4.04
CA LEU A 225 4.37 -7.81 5.49
C LEU A 225 5.83 -7.85 5.95
N SER A 226 6.68 -8.66 5.32
CA SER A 226 8.12 -8.70 5.59
C SER A 226 8.82 -7.39 5.19
N PHE A 227 8.42 -6.78 4.07
CA PHE A 227 8.84 -5.44 3.68
C PHE A 227 8.48 -4.41 4.75
N LEU A 228 7.22 -4.39 5.23
CA LEU A 228 6.80 -3.50 6.31
C LEU A 228 7.53 -3.78 7.63
N ASP A 229 7.73 -5.06 7.98
CA ASP A 229 8.48 -5.49 9.17
C ASP A 229 9.93 -4.99 9.14
N SER A 230 10.53 -4.87 7.94
CA SER A 230 11.90 -4.36 7.77
C SER A 230 12.11 -2.94 8.32
N PHE A 231 11.04 -2.13 8.41
CA PHE A 231 11.07 -0.77 8.99
C PHE A 231 10.94 -0.75 10.52
N VAL A 232 10.54 -1.86 11.15
CA VAL A 232 10.36 -1.90 12.61
C VAL A 232 11.70 -1.70 13.32
N GLY A 233 11.74 -0.69 14.18
CA GLY A 233 12.90 -0.36 15.00
C GLY A 233 13.92 0.56 14.33
N LEU A 234 13.68 1.00 13.09
CA LEU A 234 14.50 2.00 12.43
C LEU A 234 14.25 3.41 12.99
N SER A 235 15.30 4.22 12.99
CA SER A 235 15.22 5.69 13.11
C SER A 235 14.69 6.32 11.83
N GLU A 236 14.23 7.57 11.90
CA GLU A 236 13.69 8.29 10.74
C GLU A 236 14.74 8.45 9.61
N ASP A 237 15.99 8.74 9.96
CA ASP A 237 17.10 8.81 9.00
C ASP A 237 17.30 7.48 8.25
N GLU A 238 17.26 6.34 8.95
CA GLU A 238 17.35 5.00 8.33
C GLU A 238 16.15 4.66 7.44
N VAL A 239 14.96 5.22 7.72
CA VAL A 239 13.78 5.11 6.85
C VAL A 239 13.96 5.96 5.60
N ILE A 240 14.40 7.21 5.74
CA ILE A 240 14.68 8.13 4.63
C ILE A 240 15.72 7.52 3.68
N ASP A 241 16.80 6.97 4.23
CA ASP A 241 17.86 6.31 3.45
C ASP A 241 17.35 5.07 2.70
N ARG A 242 16.48 4.26 3.32
CA ARG A 242 15.89 3.07 2.67
C ARG A 242 14.84 3.42 1.61
N LEU A 243 14.22 4.59 1.67
CA LEU A 243 13.21 5.06 0.71
C LEU A 243 13.75 6.11 -0.29
N ARG A 244 15.07 6.33 -0.30
CA ARG A 244 15.72 7.37 -1.10
C ARG A 244 15.40 7.26 -2.60
N ASP A 245 15.52 6.08 -3.18
CA ASP A 245 15.29 5.87 -4.62
C ASP A 245 13.85 6.25 -5.03
N TYR A 246 12.85 5.95 -4.19
CA TYR A 246 11.45 6.33 -4.39
C TYR A 246 11.19 7.83 -4.19
N LYS A 247 11.97 8.50 -3.34
CA LYS A 247 11.94 9.96 -3.15
C LYS A 247 12.52 10.67 -4.37
N ASP A 248 13.70 10.24 -4.82
CA ASP A 248 14.42 10.85 -5.93
C ASP A 248 13.67 10.64 -7.26
N ALA A 249 12.94 9.52 -7.39
CA ALA A 249 11.99 9.26 -8.47
C ALA A 249 10.62 9.98 -8.32
N ASN A 250 10.42 10.85 -7.32
CA ASN A 250 9.15 11.55 -7.04
C ASN A 250 7.91 10.63 -6.88
N VAL A 251 8.11 9.37 -6.46
CA VAL A 251 7.04 8.39 -6.25
C VAL A 251 6.32 8.61 -4.91
N MET A 252 7.07 9.03 -3.89
CA MET A 252 6.61 9.07 -2.50
C MET A 252 5.79 10.32 -2.18
N THR A 253 4.54 10.13 -1.78
CA THR A 253 3.66 11.20 -1.23
C THR A 253 3.36 11.01 0.26
N LEU A 254 3.57 9.81 0.80
CA LEU A 254 3.43 9.54 2.22
C LEU A 254 4.53 10.19 3.08
N PRO A 255 4.20 10.68 4.29
CA PRO A 255 5.19 11.13 5.27
C PRO A 255 5.95 9.94 5.90
N TYR A 256 7.25 10.10 6.16
CA TYR A 256 8.16 9.05 6.65
C TYR A 256 7.73 8.48 8.02
N GLU A 257 7.05 9.28 8.83
CA GLU A 257 6.50 8.95 10.15
C GLU A 257 5.44 7.83 10.10
N ARG A 258 4.93 7.48 8.90
CA ARG A 258 4.13 6.28 8.67
C ARG A 258 4.91 4.98 8.87
N PHE A 259 6.20 5.01 8.59
CA PHE A 259 7.12 3.87 8.62
C PHE A 259 7.93 3.79 9.93
N THR A 260 7.73 4.71 10.88
CA THR A 260 8.45 4.74 12.15
C THR A 260 7.57 4.34 13.34
N GLY A 261 8.23 3.85 14.40
CA GLY A 261 7.66 3.65 15.74
C GLY A 261 6.30 2.94 15.79
N LYS A 262 5.35 3.53 16.52
CA LYS A 262 4.01 2.93 16.73
C LYS A 262 3.10 2.98 15.51
N THR A 263 3.43 3.73 14.47
CA THR A 263 2.59 3.82 13.27
C THR A 263 2.73 2.56 12.42
N ILE A 264 3.97 2.17 12.11
CA ILE A 264 4.27 0.94 11.36
C ILE A 264 3.86 -0.31 12.15
N GLU A 265 4.08 -0.34 13.46
CA GLU A 265 3.61 -1.43 14.34
C GLU A 265 2.09 -1.66 14.24
N LYS A 266 1.29 -0.58 14.31
CA LYS A 266 -0.17 -0.66 14.18
C LYS A 266 -0.60 -1.10 12.78
N LEU A 267 0.10 -0.65 11.74
CA LEU A 267 -0.17 -1.02 10.36
C LEU A 267 0.05 -2.52 10.13
N ILE A 268 1.21 -3.05 10.54
CA ILE A 268 1.55 -4.47 10.46
C ILE A 268 0.51 -5.31 11.22
N PHE A 269 0.20 -4.95 12.48
CA PHE A 269 -0.77 -5.70 13.28
C PHE A 269 -2.16 -5.74 12.65
N LYS A 270 -2.63 -4.60 12.13
CA LYS A 270 -3.91 -4.53 11.43
C LYS A 270 -3.90 -5.40 10.17
N LEU A 271 -2.91 -5.23 9.30
CA LEU A 271 -2.82 -5.96 8.03
C LEU A 271 -2.69 -7.47 8.23
N ALA A 272 -1.88 -7.92 9.18
CA ALA A 272 -1.77 -9.35 9.51
C ALA A 272 -3.11 -9.92 10.03
N SER A 273 -3.88 -9.13 10.78
CA SER A 273 -5.22 -9.52 11.24
C SER A 273 -6.24 -9.57 10.08
N ASP A 274 -6.28 -8.50 9.26
CA ASP A 274 -7.20 -8.38 8.11
C ASP A 274 -6.95 -9.47 7.05
N LEU A 275 -5.68 -9.90 6.87
CA LEU A 275 -5.27 -10.97 5.95
C LEU A 275 -5.26 -12.37 6.59
N MET A 276 -5.59 -12.50 7.87
CA MET A 276 -5.57 -13.75 8.64
C MET A 276 -4.22 -14.49 8.59
N LEU A 277 -3.10 -13.77 8.72
CA LEU A 277 -1.75 -14.30 8.65
C LEU A 277 -1.11 -14.50 10.04
N PRO A 278 -0.33 -15.59 10.25
CA PRO A 278 0.37 -15.82 11.50
C PRO A 278 1.51 -14.81 11.69
N ILE A 279 1.22 -13.73 12.40
CA ILE A 279 2.10 -12.55 12.54
C ILE A 279 3.53 -12.88 13.01
N GLU A 280 3.70 -13.92 13.83
CA GLU A 280 5.00 -14.35 14.35
C GLU A 280 5.96 -14.84 13.26
N SER A 281 5.45 -15.38 12.14
CA SER A 281 6.28 -15.87 11.04
C SER A 281 6.49 -14.85 9.93
N VAL A 282 5.57 -13.89 9.75
CA VAL A 282 5.62 -12.87 8.69
C VAL A 282 6.18 -11.53 9.15
N ALA A 283 6.17 -11.24 10.45
CA ALA A 283 6.66 -9.99 11.04
C ALA A 283 7.50 -10.24 12.32
N PRO A 284 8.68 -10.89 12.19
CA PRO A 284 9.53 -11.24 13.32
C PRO A 284 10.14 -10.02 14.05
N ARG A 285 10.43 -8.91 13.36
CA ARG A 285 10.98 -7.69 14.00
C ARG A 285 9.90 -6.99 14.83
N PHE A 286 8.67 -6.90 14.34
CA PHE A 286 7.48 -6.45 15.08
C PHE A 286 7.31 -7.25 16.38
N PHE A 287 7.30 -8.58 16.26
CA PHE A 287 7.09 -9.45 17.42
C PHE A 287 8.22 -9.31 18.46
N ARG A 288 9.46 -9.21 18.00
CA ARG A 288 10.62 -8.93 18.86
C ARG A 288 10.50 -7.55 19.52
N ALA A 289 10.26 -6.49 18.75
CA ALA A 289 10.16 -5.11 19.27
C ALA A 289 9.03 -4.96 20.31
N ARG A 290 7.94 -5.73 20.16
CA ARG A 290 6.87 -5.83 21.15
C ARG A 290 7.35 -6.48 22.44
N LYS A 291 7.96 -7.67 22.39
CA LYS A 291 8.53 -8.36 23.57
C LYS A 291 9.58 -7.49 24.29
N GLU A 292 10.45 -6.84 23.54
CA GLU A 292 11.41 -5.87 24.09
C GLU A 292 10.70 -4.69 24.76
N GLY A 293 9.61 -4.18 24.17
CA GLY A 293 8.79 -3.11 24.75
C GLY A 293 8.07 -3.52 26.04
N GLU A 294 7.55 -4.75 26.12
CA GLU A 294 6.95 -5.31 27.32
C GLU A 294 7.99 -5.42 28.46
N LEU A 295 9.22 -5.85 28.15
CA LEU A 295 10.34 -5.85 29.10
C LEU A 295 10.72 -4.44 29.56
N ARG A 296 10.84 -3.46 28.65
CA ARG A 296 11.09 -2.04 29.00
C ARG A 296 10.02 -1.50 29.95
N PHE A 297 8.74 -1.81 29.68
CA PHE A 297 7.63 -1.40 30.55
C PHE A 297 7.75 -2.02 31.95
N LYS A 298 8.10 -3.31 32.08
CA LYS A 298 8.30 -3.95 33.40
C LYS A 298 9.45 -3.32 34.19
N VAL A 299 10.54 -2.92 33.52
CA VAL A 299 11.65 -2.17 34.15
C VAL A 299 11.16 -0.81 34.63
N GLN A 300 10.42 -0.07 33.80
CA GLN A 300 9.88 1.25 34.16
C GLN A 300 8.88 1.18 35.33
N SER A 301 7.90 0.26 35.29
CA SER A 301 6.93 0.06 36.38
C SER A 301 7.61 -0.32 37.71
N ARG A 302 8.74 -1.02 37.67
CA ARG A 302 9.52 -1.36 38.87
C ARG A 302 10.34 -0.16 39.37
N PHE A 303 11.27 0.34 38.56
CA PHE A 303 12.33 1.24 39.01
C PHE A 303 11.97 2.72 38.96
N VAL A 304 10.92 3.11 38.22
CA VAL A 304 10.48 4.50 38.09
C VAL A 304 9.13 4.71 38.77
N ALA A 305 8.14 3.85 38.50
CA ALA A 305 6.78 4.02 39.04
C ALA A 305 6.57 3.35 40.42
N GLY A 306 7.38 2.35 40.78
CA GLY A 306 7.22 1.60 42.04
C GLY A 306 5.97 0.70 42.10
N GLU A 307 5.25 0.53 40.99
CA GLU A 307 3.98 -0.20 40.88
C GLU A 307 4.15 -1.72 40.94
N LEU A 308 5.37 -2.23 40.71
CA LEU A 308 5.64 -3.65 40.52
C LEU A 308 6.63 -4.18 41.56
N SER A 309 6.17 -5.12 42.40
CA SER A 309 6.99 -5.77 43.43
C SER A 309 8.13 -6.60 42.84
N ASP A 310 9.19 -6.85 43.63
CA ASP A 310 10.38 -7.63 43.21
C ASP A 310 9.98 -9.04 42.76
N ASP A 311 9.07 -9.72 43.47
CA ASP A 311 8.54 -11.04 43.09
C ASP A 311 7.74 -11.01 41.79
N ALA A 312 6.88 -10.00 41.59
CA ALA A 312 6.05 -9.89 40.39
C ALA A 312 6.88 -9.53 39.16
N TYR A 313 7.84 -8.60 39.31
CA TYR A 313 8.82 -8.30 38.29
C TYR A 313 9.65 -9.52 37.93
N PHE A 314 10.21 -10.22 38.92
CA PHE A 314 11.00 -11.41 38.70
C PHE A 314 10.19 -12.50 37.99
N GLY A 315 8.95 -12.75 38.41
CA GLY A 315 8.05 -13.71 37.74
C GLY A 315 7.79 -13.37 36.27
N HIS A 316 7.49 -12.10 35.95
CA HIS A 316 7.23 -11.68 34.57
C HIS A 316 8.47 -11.73 33.67
N VAL A 317 9.61 -11.21 34.17
CA VAL A 317 10.85 -11.12 33.37
C VAL A 317 11.51 -12.50 33.23
N SER A 318 11.51 -13.33 34.28
CA SER A 318 12.07 -14.68 34.21
C SER A 318 11.35 -15.57 33.20
N GLU A 319 10.03 -15.46 33.09
CA GLU A 319 9.25 -16.19 32.08
C GLU A 319 9.52 -15.67 30.66
N ALA A 320 9.58 -14.34 30.48
CA ALA A 320 9.90 -13.73 29.19
C ALA A 320 11.32 -14.08 28.69
N LEU A 321 12.30 -14.16 29.60
CA LEU A 321 13.69 -14.53 29.27
C LEU A 321 13.89 -16.04 29.13
N ARG A 322 13.09 -16.87 29.82
CA ARG A 322 13.06 -18.34 29.64
C ARG A 322 12.58 -18.71 28.24
N ASN A 323 11.53 -18.04 27.77
CA ASN A 323 10.95 -18.22 26.42
C ASN A 323 11.63 -17.32 25.36
N GLY A 324 12.71 -16.62 25.73
CA GLY A 324 13.46 -15.71 24.88
C GLY A 324 14.72 -16.37 24.28
N ASP A 325 15.10 -15.92 23.08
CA ASP A 325 16.36 -16.31 22.47
C ASP A 325 17.55 -15.56 23.11
N GLU A 326 18.78 -15.94 22.73
CA GLU A 326 20.00 -15.30 23.23
C GLU A 326 20.03 -13.79 22.91
N ARG A 327 19.43 -13.37 21.78
CA ARG A 327 19.36 -11.95 21.39
C ARG A 327 18.45 -11.16 22.35
N MET A 328 17.29 -11.69 22.71
CA MET A 328 16.38 -11.08 23.71
C MET A 328 17.06 -10.93 25.08
N LYS A 329 17.75 -11.97 25.55
CA LYS A 329 18.47 -11.95 26.84
C LYS A 329 19.57 -10.89 26.84
N MET A 330 20.39 -10.87 25.79
CA MET A 330 21.47 -9.88 25.63
C MET A 330 20.94 -8.46 25.45
N TYR A 331 19.83 -8.28 24.71
CA TYR A 331 19.14 -6.99 24.60
C TYR A 331 18.73 -6.46 25.98
N PHE A 332 18.11 -7.31 26.81
CA PHE A 332 17.61 -6.90 28.12
C PHE A 332 18.72 -6.51 29.09
N ILE A 333 19.81 -7.28 29.12
CA ILE A 333 21.00 -6.95 29.92
C ILE A 333 21.64 -5.63 29.45
N ARG A 334 21.75 -5.41 28.14
CA ARG A 334 22.23 -4.13 27.59
C ARG A 334 21.34 -2.95 27.99
N HIS A 335 20.02 -3.13 27.95
CA HIS A 335 19.05 -2.12 28.38
C HIS A 335 19.24 -1.75 29.86
N LEU A 336 19.26 -2.73 30.77
CA LEU A 336 19.53 -2.48 32.20
C LEU A 336 20.89 -1.81 32.42
N THR A 337 21.92 -2.23 31.68
CA THR A 337 23.27 -1.63 31.74
C THR A 337 23.26 -0.16 31.28
N SER A 338 22.51 0.20 30.23
CA SER A 338 22.42 1.60 29.75
C SER A 338 21.73 2.54 30.75
N PHE A 339 20.77 2.02 31.53
CA PHE A 339 20.13 2.75 32.63
C PHE A 339 20.89 2.64 33.96
N ARG A 340 22.11 2.06 33.95
CA ARG A 340 22.99 1.86 35.12
C ARG A 340 22.39 0.99 36.24
N TYR A 341 21.39 0.16 35.92
CA TYR A 341 20.85 -0.85 36.84
C TYR A 341 21.76 -2.08 36.89
N TYR A 342 23.03 -1.88 37.28
CA TYR A 342 24.08 -2.90 37.17
C TYR A 342 23.80 -4.14 38.03
N GLU A 343 23.31 -3.98 39.26
CA GLU A 343 22.91 -5.12 40.12
C GLU A 343 21.85 -6.00 39.46
N ASP A 344 20.84 -5.38 38.82
CA ASP A 344 19.79 -6.12 38.12
C ASP A 344 20.32 -6.75 36.82
N ALA A 345 21.20 -6.04 36.10
CA ALA A 345 21.86 -6.57 34.92
C ALA A 345 22.73 -7.80 35.24
N VAL A 346 23.45 -7.80 36.38
CA VAL A 346 24.17 -8.98 36.89
C VAL A 346 23.18 -10.09 37.25
N ARG A 347 22.07 -9.78 37.95
CA ARG A 347 21.01 -10.75 38.27
C ARG A 347 20.51 -11.50 37.03
N TRP A 348 20.22 -10.79 35.95
CA TRP A 348 19.72 -11.42 34.72
C TRP A 348 20.82 -12.09 33.89
N ALA A 349 22.06 -11.60 33.94
CA ALA A 349 23.22 -12.30 33.36
C ALA A 349 23.44 -13.68 34.01
N VAL A 350 23.41 -13.75 35.35
CA VAL A 350 23.52 -14.99 36.13
C VAL A 350 22.30 -15.90 35.87
N TYR A 351 21.07 -15.36 35.93
CA TYR A 351 19.85 -16.14 35.65
C TYR A 351 19.84 -16.76 34.25
N CYS A 352 20.35 -16.05 33.24
CA CYS A 352 20.43 -16.52 31.86
C CYS A 352 21.68 -17.38 31.55
N ASN A 353 22.59 -17.56 32.52
CA ASN A 353 23.88 -18.24 32.35
C ASN A 353 24.73 -17.68 31.19
N ILE A 354 24.81 -16.35 31.09
CA ILE A 354 25.58 -15.67 30.05
C ILE A 354 27.02 -15.49 30.52
N SER A 355 27.98 -16.05 29.76
CA SER A 355 29.41 -15.91 29.98
C SER A 355 29.85 -14.45 30.09
N GLU A 356 30.66 -14.13 31.10
CA GLU A 356 31.18 -12.78 31.39
C GLU A 356 31.80 -12.11 30.15
N ASN A 357 32.51 -12.88 29.33
CA ASN A 357 33.16 -12.45 28.09
C ASN A 357 32.17 -11.85 27.06
N LYS A 358 30.88 -12.21 27.13
CA LYS A 358 29.82 -11.70 26.25
C LYS A 358 29.07 -10.48 26.82
N LEU A 359 29.27 -10.16 28.10
CA LEU A 359 28.59 -9.05 28.77
C LEU A 359 29.08 -7.69 28.25
N PRO A 360 28.27 -6.62 28.37
CA PRO A 360 28.73 -5.27 28.05
C PRO A 360 29.94 -4.86 28.91
N HIS A 361 30.92 -4.16 28.32
CA HIS A 361 32.14 -3.73 29.01
C HIS A 361 31.88 -2.98 30.34
N ALA A 362 30.84 -2.15 30.39
CA ALA A 362 30.44 -1.45 31.62
C ALA A 362 30.00 -2.42 32.74
N LEU A 363 29.37 -3.54 32.39
CA LEU A 363 28.94 -4.57 33.34
C LEU A 363 30.12 -5.46 33.78
N GLN A 364 31.05 -5.76 32.86
CA GLN A 364 32.33 -6.41 33.21
C GLN A 364 33.15 -5.54 34.19
N SER A 365 33.25 -4.24 33.92
CA SER A 365 33.93 -3.26 34.78
C SER A 365 33.29 -3.19 36.18
N TYR A 366 31.96 -3.26 36.24
CA TYR A 366 31.21 -3.32 37.49
C TYR A 366 31.49 -4.61 38.28
N LEU A 367 31.52 -5.77 37.62
CA LEU A 367 31.84 -7.07 38.24
C LEU A 367 33.28 -7.12 38.78
N ILE A 368 34.27 -6.60 38.03
CA ILE A 368 35.66 -6.49 38.50
C ILE A 368 35.75 -5.62 39.77
N SER A 369 34.95 -4.55 39.83
CA SER A 369 34.90 -3.63 40.96
C SER A 369 34.08 -4.18 42.15
N ASN A 370 33.21 -5.18 41.92
CA ASN A 370 32.28 -5.74 42.90
C ASN A 370 32.23 -7.28 42.77
N PRO A 371 33.29 -8.01 43.14
CA PRO A 371 33.41 -9.45 42.90
C PRO A 371 32.33 -10.30 43.59
N GLU A 372 31.74 -9.81 44.68
CA GLU A 372 30.65 -10.49 45.38
C GLU A 372 29.28 -10.31 44.70
N ALA A 373 29.14 -9.39 43.74
CA ALA A 373 27.84 -9.07 43.11
C ALA A 373 27.21 -10.28 42.40
N ALA A 374 28.02 -11.15 41.79
CA ALA A 374 27.54 -12.38 41.15
C ALA A 374 26.97 -13.38 42.18
N LYS A 375 27.60 -13.50 43.36
CA LYS A 375 27.15 -14.40 44.44
C LYS A 375 25.89 -13.88 45.13
N GLU A 376 25.81 -12.57 45.40
CA GLU A 376 24.60 -11.98 45.97
C GLU A 376 23.43 -12.00 44.98
N ALA A 377 23.71 -11.83 43.68
CA ALA A 377 22.73 -12.07 42.62
C ALA A 377 22.21 -13.52 42.63
N GLU A 378 23.09 -14.52 42.74
CA GLU A 378 22.67 -15.93 42.82
C GLU A 378 21.79 -16.20 44.06
N LYS A 379 22.18 -15.66 45.22
CA LYS A 379 21.40 -15.73 46.48
C LYS A 379 20.04 -15.04 46.34
N ASN A 380 19.98 -13.89 45.68
CA ASN A 380 18.75 -13.16 45.39
C ASN A 380 17.81 -13.96 44.45
N ILE A 381 18.34 -14.54 43.38
CA ILE A 381 17.62 -15.42 42.45
C ILE A 381 17.03 -16.61 43.18
N ARG A 382 17.82 -17.29 44.03
CA ARG A 382 17.34 -18.42 44.85
C ARG A 382 16.18 -17.99 45.74
N ARG A 383 16.31 -16.86 46.47
CA ARG A 383 15.23 -16.31 47.33
C ARG A 383 13.93 -16.07 46.55
N LEU A 384 14.01 -15.41 45.40
CA LEU A 384 12.84 -15.07 44.58
C LEU A 384 12.23 -16.30 43.88
N ALA A 385 13.05 -17.28 43.48
CA ALA A 385 12.55 -18.55 42.96
C ALA A 385 11.74 -19.33 44.02
N PHE A 386 12.22 -19.41 45.27
CA PHE A 386 11.46 -20.02 46.37
C PHE A 386 10.15 -19.27 46.67
N SER A 387 10.19 -17.94 46.73
CA SER A 387 9.01 -17.09 46.91
C SER A 387 7.96 -17.32 45.80
N CYS A 388 8.39 -17.36 44.54
CA CYS A 388 7.51 -17.56 43.40
C CYS A 388 6.91 -18.98 43.35
N LEU A 389 7.65 -20.02 43.76
CA LEU A 389 7.14 -21.39 43.86
C LEU A 389 6.07 -21.53 44.97
N LEU A 390 6.30 -20.92 46.14
CA LEU A 390 5.31 -20.84 47.21
C LEU A 390 4.05 -20.08 46.78
N GLY A 391 4.22 -18.97 46.05
CA GLY A 391 3.11 -18.20 45.47
C GLY A 391 2.29 -18.98 44.44
N GLN A 392 2.91 -19.83 43.62
CA GLN A 392 2.20 -20.71 42.68
C GLN A 392 1.46 -21.85 43.39
N HIS A 393 2.04 -22.44 44.44
CA HIS A 393 1.35 -23.42 45.29
C HIS A 393 0.14 -22.80 46.00
N LEU A 394 0.28 -21.62 46.60
CA LEU A 394 -0.82 -20.90 47.25
C LEU A 394 -1.94 -20.52 46.26
N ARG A 395 -1.62 -20.12 45.03
CA ARG A 395 -2.63 -19.88 43.99
C ARG A 395 -3.37 -21.17 43.62
N ARG A 396 -2.67 -22.31 43.45
CA ARG A 396 -3.32 -23.62 43.24
C ARG A 396 -4.25 -24.02 44.40
N PHE A 397 -3.83 -23.83 45.65
CA PHE A 397 -4.68 -24.05 46.82
C PHE A 397 -5.90 -23.11 46.86
N SER A 398 -5.76 -21.84 46.48
CA SER A 398 -6.88 -20.89 46.43
C SER A 398 -7.93 -21.23 45.36
N CYS A 399 -7.51 -21.86 44.25
CA CYS A 399 -8.45 -22.41 43.27
C CYS A 399 -9.13 -23.68 43.78
N PHE A 400 -8.39 -24.58 44.45
CA PHE A 400 -8.93 -25.83 44.98
C PHE A 400 -10.00 -25.59 46.06
N ASN A 401 -9.80 -24.63 46.96
CA ASN A 401 -10.79 -24.26 47.98
C ASN A 401 -12.03 -23.53 47.43
N ARG A 402 -12.01 -23.00 46.20
CA ARG A 402 -13.23 -22.48 45.56
C ARG A 402 -14.07 -23.58 44.89
N SER A 403 -13.45 -24.65 44.40
CA SER A 403 -14.19 -25.82 43.90
C SER A 403 -14.90 -26.61 45.01
N SER A 404 -14.33 -26.68 46.21
CA SER A 404 -14.93 -27.45 47.33
C SER A 404 -16.15 -26.79 48.00
N HIS A 405 -16.39 -25.50 47.78
CA HIS A 405 -17.59 -24.81 48.28
C HIS A 405 -18.78 -24.84 47.31
N ALA A 406 -18.61 -25.32 46.07
CA ALA A 406 -19.65 -25.33 45.04
C ALA A 406 -20.41 -26.67 44.92
N GLN A 407 -20.21 -27.61 45.85
CA GLN A 407 -20.86 -28.94 45.85
C GLN A 407 -21.77 -29.21 47.07
N ASN A 408 -22.12 -28.17 47.85
CA ASN A 408 -22.99 -28.31 49.04
C ASN A 408 -24.25 -27.43 48.99
N GLU A 409 -24.61 -26.89 47.82
CA GLU A 409 -25.89 -26.23 47.54
C GLU A 409 -26.47 -26.74 46.22
N SER A 410 -27.07 -27.94 46.24
CA SER A 410 -27.96 -28.52 45.22
C SER A 410 -28.75 -29.68 45.81
#